data_AF-A0A166EHF7-F1
#
_entry.id   AF-A0A166EHF7-F1
#
_cell.length_a   1.000
_cell.length_b   1.000
_cell.length_c   1.000
_cell.angle_alpha   90.00
_cell.angle_beta   90.00
_cell.angle_gamma   90.00
#
_symmetry.space_group_name_H-M   'P 1'
#
loop_
_entity.id
_entity.type
_entity.pdbx_description
1 polymer ?
#
loop_
_entity_poly.entity_id
_entity_poly.type
_entity_poly.pdbx_seq_one_letter_code
_entity_poly.pdbx_strand_id
1 'polypeptide(L)' 'MVDHDRLLIAVISAVDEELHGKYDFEKIVSNHTINKEGEIVVTGSDFEFGFDSRTYDLIWGAGV' A
#
# COMPACT_ATOMS: atom_id res chain seq x y z
N MET A 1 9.24 -0.24 -11.33
CA MET A 1 7.86 -0.77 -11.47
C MET A 1 7.42 -1.13 -10.07
N VAL A 2 6.26 -0.63 -9.62
CA VAL A 2 5.73 -0.96 -8.28
C VAL A 2 5.38 -2.44 -8.26
N ASP A 3 5.81 -3.14 -7.22
CA ASP A 3 5.56 -4.57 -7.04
C ASP A 3 4.21 -4.73 -6.32
N HIS A 4 3.20 -5.17 -7.07
CA HIS A 4 1.81 -5.13 -6.61
C HIS A 4 1.57 -6.06 -5.42
N ASP A 5 2.19 -7.25 -5.42
CA ASP A 5 2.11 -8.20 -4.30
C ASP A 5 2.71 -7.60 -3.02
N ARG A 6 3.83 -6.90 -3.13
CA ARG A 6 4.45 -6.23 -1.98
C ARG A 6 3.59 -5.09 -1.45
N LEU A 7 3.01 -4.28 -2.34
CA LEU A 7 2.11 -3.20 -1.95
C LEU A 7 0.87 -3.74 -1.24
N LEU A 8 0.29 -4.83 -1.73
CA LEU A 8 -0.84 -5.52 -1.11
C LEU A 8 -0.51 -5.94 0.33
N ILE A 9 0.63 -6.61 0.54
CA ILE A 9 1.07 -7.05 1.86
C ILE A 9 1.27 -5.86 2.81
N ALA A 10 1.90 -4.77 2.34
CA ALA A 10 2.13 -3.57 3.14
C ALA A 10 0.81 -2.92 3.59
N VAL A 11 -0.17 -2.81 2.68
CA VAL A 11 -1.49 -2.25 3.01
C VAL A 11 -2.24 -3.15 3.99
N ILE A 12 -2.27 -4.46 3.74
CA ILE A 12 -2.91 -5.44 4.63
C ILE A 12 -2.26 -5.40 6.03
N SER A 13 -0.93 -5.27 6.10
CA SER A 13 -0.22 -5.19 7.38
C SER A 13 -0.41 -3.85 8.11
N ALA A 14 -0.71 -2.77 7.38
CA ALA A 14 -0.91 -1.43 7.94
C ALA A 14 -2.36 -1.17 8.37
N VAL A 15 -3.32 -1.90 7.79
CA VAL A 15 -4.75 -1.75 8.06
C VAL A 15 -5.19 -2.75 9.13
N ASP A 16 -6.12 -2.34 10.01
CA ASP A 16 -6.68 -3.23 11.04
C ASP A 16 -7.35 -4.48 10.44
N GLU A 17 -7.23 -5.61 11.13
CA GLU A 17 -7.81 -6.90 10.69
C GLU A 17 -9.32 -6.83 10.45
N GLU A 18 -10.03 -5.94 11.14
CA GLU A 18 -11.48 -5.73 10.95
C GLU A 18 -11.84 -5.19 9.56
N LEU A 19 -10.88 -4.55 8.88
CA LEU A 19 -11.04 -4.01 7.54
C LEU A 19 -10.67 -5.06 6.47
N HIS A 20 -9.91 -6.10 6.81
CA HIS A 20 -9.45 -7.15 5.88
C HIS A 20 -10.61 -7.86 5.18
N GLY A 21 -11.72 -8.08 5.91
CA GLY A 21 -12.92 -8.71 5.36
C GLY A 21 -13.93 -7.74 4.73
N LYS A 22 -13.72 -6.42 4.87
CA LYS A 22 -14.65 -5.40 4.38
C LYS A 22 -14.25 -4.83 3.02
N TYR A 23 -12.96 -4.84 2.70
CA TYR A 23 -12.43 -4.23 1.50
C TYR A 23 -11.68 -5.23 0.64
N ASP A 24 -11.83 -5.07 -0.67
CA ASP A 24 -11.04 -5.78 -1.67
C ASP A 24 -9.70 -5.04 -1.84
N PHE A 25 -8.72 -5.42 -1.02
CA PHE A 25 -7.41 -4.76 -1.02
C PHE A 25 -6.70 -4.93 -2.35
N GLU A 26 -6.84 -6.07 -3.03
CA GLU A 26 -6.25 -6.30 -4.36
C GLU A 26 -6.72 -5.25 -5.37
N LYS A 27 -8.01 -4.93 -5.36
CA LYS A 27 -8.58 -3.87 -6.20
C LYS A 27 -8.15 -2.47 -5.76
N ILE A 28 -8.02 -2.24 -4.46
CA ILE A 28 -7.60 -0.96 -3.90
C ILE A 28 -6.13 -0.66 -4.25
N VAL A 29 -5.22 -1.61 -4.04
CA VAL A 29 -3.81 -1.44 -4.48
C VAL A 29 -3.67 -1.40 -5.99
N SER A 30 -4.59 -2.00 -6.76
CA SER A 30 -4.62 -1.81 -8.21
C SER A 30 -4.97 -0.39 -8.65
N ASN A 31 -5.68 0.36 -7.80
CA ASN A 31 -6.01 1.76 -8.02
C ASN A 31 -5.03 2.71 -7.32
N HIS A 32 -3.84 2.23 -6.92
CA HIS A 32 -2.84 3.11 -6.34
C HIS A 32 -2.48 4.25 -7.32
N THR A 33 -2.18 5.41 -6.75
CA THR A 33 -1.68 6.55 -7.50
C THR A 33 -0.28 6.89 -7.02
N ILE A 34 0.55 7.42 -7.91
CA ILE A 34 1.88 7.90 -7.54
C ILE A 34 1.83 9.42 -7.56
N ASN A 35 2.09 10.06 -6.42
CA ASN A 35 2.07 11.50 -6.33
C ASN A 35 3.33 12.12 -6.98
N LYS A 36 3.41 13.46 -6.99
CA LYS A 36 4.55 14.18 -7.59
C LYS A 36 5.88 13.98 -6.86
N GLU A 37 5.83 13.51 -5.62
CA GLU A 37 6.99 13.23 -4.77
C GLU A 37 7.48 11.78 -4.95
N GLY A 38 6.72 10.94 -5.68
CA GLY A 38 7.05 9.54 -5.93
C GLY A 38 6.47 8.59 -4.87
N GLU A 39 5.56 9.08 -4.04
CA GLU A 39 4.87 8.27 -3.03
C GLU A 39 3.70 7.50 -3.64
N ILE A 40 3.56 6.25 -3.24
CA ILE A 40 2.44 5.40 -3.61
C ILE A 40 1.30 5.68 -2.64
N VAL A 41 0.24 6.28 -3.15
CA VAL A 41 -0.97 6.61 -2.40
C VAL A 41 -2.04 5.59 -2.73
N VAL A 42 -2.53 4.93 -1.69
CA VAL A 42 -3.58 3.93 -1.74
C VAL A 42 -4.79 4.46 -1.00
N THR A 43 -5.85 4.80 -1.72
CA THR A 43 -7.07 5.37 -1.16
C THR A 43 -8.19 4.34 -1.20
N GLY A 44 -8.63 3.90 -0.01
CA GLY A 44 -9.88 3.17 0.19
C GLY A 44 -11.05 4.12 0.44
N SER A 45 -12.27 3.58 0.54
CA SER A 45 -13.46 4.41 0.82
C SER A 45 -13.43 5.03 2.23
N ASP A 46 -12.71 4.41 3.16
CA ASP A 46 -12.68 4.79 4.58
C ASP A 46 -11.26 4.99 5.14
N PHE A 47 -10.23 4.80 4.30
CA PHE A 47 -8.83 4.92 4.71
C PHE A 47 -7.98 5.44 3.56
N GLU A 48 -6.85 6.06 3.88
CA GLU A 48 -5.84 6.48 2.92
C GLU A 48 -4.47 6.16 3.49
N PHE A 49 -3.64 5.47 2.70
CA PHE A 49 -2.26 5.13 3.05
C PHE A 49 -1.31 5.75 2.04
N GLY A 50 -0.34 6.52 2.54
CA GLY A 50 0.80 7.00 1.77
C GLY A 50 2.03 6.18 2.09
N PHE A 51 2.61 5.54 1.07
CA PHE A 51 3.89 4.85 1.16
C PHE A 51 4.91 5.62 0.32
N ASP A 52 5.74 6.43 0.97
CA ASP A 52 6.91 6.99 0.32
C ASP A 52 7.80 5.86 -0.22
N SER A 53 8.46 6.07 -1.35
CA SER A 53 9.32 5.06 -1.96
C SER A 53 10.37 4.50 -0.98
N ARG A 54 10.80 5.29 0.02
CA ARG A 54 11.68 4.81 1.11
C ARG A 54 10.95 3.97 2.14
N THR A 55 9.75 4.38 2.53
CA THR A 55 8.91 3.64 3.48
C THR A 55 8.50 2.30 2.89
N TYR A 56 8.14 2.27 1.61
CA TYR A 56 7.88 1.06 0.85
C TYR A 56 9.09 0.11 0.81
N ASP A 57 10.30 0.65 0.62
CA ASP A 57 11.55 -0.11 0.72
C ASP A 57 11.82 -0.59 2.16
N LEU A 58 11.55 0.23 3.18
CA LEU A 58 11.82 -0.06 4.59
C LEU A 58 10.86 -1.09 5.20
N ILE A 59 9.59 -1.09 4.80
CA ILE A 59 8.56 -2.02 5.32
C ILE A 59 8.91 -3.48 4.98
N TRP A 60 9.71 -3.72 3.93
CA TRP A 60 10.04 -5.08 3.49
C TRP A 60 11.56 -5.34 3.30
N GLY A 61 12.42 -4.42 3.75
CA GLY A 61 13.86 -4.42 3.54
C GLY A 61 14.22 -3.86 2.16
N ALA A 62 15.07 -2.83 2.06
CA ALA A 62 16.51 -3.07 2.05
C ALA A 62 16.77 -4.57 1.84
N GLY A 63 16.72 -5.02 0.59
CA GLY A 63 17.18 -6.35 0.23
C GLY A 63 18.69 -6.40 0.42
N VAL A 64 19.15 -6.46 1.68
CA VAL A 64 20.40 -7.02 2.22
C VAL A 64 20.32 -7.07 3.75
#